data_AF-A0A528FJP0-F1
#
_entry.id   AF-A0A528FJP0-F1
#
_cell.length_a   1.000
_cell.length_b   1.000
_cell.length_c   1.000
_cell.angle_alpha   90.00
_cell.angle_beta   90.00
_cell.angle_gamma   90.00
#
_symmetry.space_group_name_H-M   'P 1'
#
loop_
_entity.id
_entity.type
_entity.pdbx_description
1 polymer ?
#
loop_
_entity_poly.entity_id
_entity_poly.type
_entity_poly.pdbx_seq_one_letter_code
_entity_poly.pdbx_strand_id
1 'polypeptide(L)' 'MTGKLPFEALSVETLAARLGANAALCSHIGNDTARWKVREVGDGNLNLVFIVEGAQGAAVVKQALPYV' A
#
# COMPACT_ATOMS: atom_id res chain seq x y z
N MET A 1 11.41 -8.84 -22.79
CA MET A 1 11.23 -9.83 -21.70
C MET A 1 10.35 -9.19 -20.62
N THR A 2 9.03 -9.35 -20.69
CA THR A 2 8.14 -8.94 -19.60
C THR A 2 8.06 -10.08 -18.60
N GLY A 3 9.12 -10.24 -17.80
CA GLY A 3 9.11 -11.18 -16.69
C GLY A 3 8.07 -10.72 -15.69
N LYS A 4 7.05 -11.55 -15.42
CA LYS A 4 6.07 -11.28 -14.37
C LYS A 4 6.84 -11.24 -13.04
N LEU A 5 6.85 -10.08 -12.37
CA LEU A 5 7.43 -9.99 -11.04
C LEU A 5 6.68 -10.93 -10.09
N PRO A 6 7.38 -11.60 -9.17
CA PRO A 6 6.73 -12.46 -8.19
C PRO A 6 5.75 -11.63 -7.34
N PHE A 7 4.72 -12.30 -6.84
CA PHE A 7 3.83 -11.68 -5.85
C PHE A 7 4.64 -11.39 -4.58
N GLU A 8 4.43 -10.20 -4.01
CA GLU A 8 5.01 -9.79 -2.73
C GLU A 8 3.89 -9.19 -1.87
N ALA A 9 3.77 -9.69 -0.64
CA ALA A 9 2.82 -9.15 0.33
C ALA A 9 3.29 -7.76 0.79
N LEU A 10 2.38 -6.80 0.81
CA LEU A 10 2.63 -5.48 1.36
C LEU A 10 2.77 -5.57 2.88
N SER A 11 3.59 -4.69 3.46
CA SER A 11 3.72 -4.52 4.90
C SER A 11 3.66 -3.05 5.28
N VAL A 12 3.46 -2.76 6.56
CA VAL A 12 3.45 -1.38 7.07
C VAL A 12 4.74 -0.64 6.73
N GLU A 13 5.87 -1.35 6.78
CA GLU A 13 7.22 -0.81 6.58
C GLU A 13 7.53 -0.52 5.11
N THR A 14 6.96 -1.31 4.19
CA THR A 14 7.34 -1.30 2.77
C THR A 14 6.32 -0.61 1.87
N LEU A 15 5.07 -0.49 2.32
CA LEU A 15 3.94 -0.04 1.48
C LEU A 15 4.17 1.35 0.89
N ALA A 16 4.64 2.32 1.69
CA ALA A 16 4.84 3.69 1.22
C ALA A 16 5.87 3.77 0.08
N ALA A 17 7.01 3.08 0.23
CA ALA A 17 8.03 3.00 -0.82
C ALA A 17 7.50 2.26 -2.05
N ARG A 18 6.73 1.19 -1.86
CA ARG A 18 6.20 0.35 -2.94
C ARG A 18 5.16 1.07 -3.79
N LEU A 19 4.30 1.89 -3.17
CA LEU A 19 3.20 2.59 -3.82
C LEU A 19 3.50 4.05 -4.16
N GLY A 20 4.64 4.59 -3.72
CA GLY A 20 5.03 5.99 -3.97
C GLY A 20 5.24 6.37 -5.44
N ALA A 21 5.35 5.38 -6.35
CA ALA A 21 5.37 5.60 -7.79
C ALA A 21 3.96 5.66 -8.43
N ASN A 22 2.89 5.40 -7.67
CA ASN A 22 1.52 5.45 -8.16
C ASN A 22 1.00 6.90 -8.12
N ALA A 23 1.01 7.56 -9.28
CA ALA A 23 0.62 8.96 -9.41
C ALA A 23 -0.81 9.25 -8.87
N ALA A 24 -1.76 8.32 -9.07
CA ALA A 24 -3.12 8.49 -8.58
C ALA A 24 -3.16 8.49 -7.03
N LEU A 25 -2.47 7.54 -6.37
CA LEU A 25 -2.36 7.53 -4.91
C LEU A 25 -1.64 8.79 -4.40
N CYS A 26 -0.52 9.15 -5.01
CA CYS A 26 0.25 10.34 -4.60
C CYS A 26 -0.55 11.64 -4.74
N SER A 27 -1.44 11.75 -5.74
CA SER A 27 -2.34 12.91 -5.89
C SER A 27 -3.42 13.02 -4.81
N HIS A 28 -3.73 11.93 -4.10
CA HIS A 28 -4.74 11.91 -3.03
C HIS A 28 -4.13 11.94 -1.63
N ILE A 29 -2.96 11.34 -1.44
CA ILE A 29 -2.33 11.17 -0.11
C ILE A 29 -1.21 12.21 0.09
N GLY A 30 -0.51 12.59 -0.98
CA GLY A 30 0.62 13.52 -1.01
C GLY A 30 1.90 12.88 -1.54
N ASN A 31 2.74 13.67 -2.21
CA ASN A 31 3.93 13.19 -2.92
C ASN A 31 5.12 12.81 -2.01
N ASP A 32 5.18 13.33 -0.78
CA ASP A 32 6.23 12.99 0.18
C ASP A 32 5.86 11.69 0.92
N THR A 33 6.17 10.55 0.31
CA THR A 33 5.82 9.22 0.83
C THR A 33 6.55 8.88 2.13
N ALA A 34 7.67 9.55 2.43
CA ALA A 34 8.37 9.37 3.71
C ALA A 34 7.56 9.91 4.90
N ARG A 35 6.57 10.78 4.65
CA ARG A 35 5.63 11.27 5.67
C ARG A 35 4.34 10.47 5.76
N TRP A 36 4.17 9.45 4.93
CA TRP A 36 2.98 8.62 5.00
C TRP A 36 2.98 7.82 6.30
N LYS A 37 1.85 7.85 7.00
CA LYS A 37 1.57 6.99 8.15
C LYS A 37 0.78 5.80 7.65
N VAL A 38 1.28 4.61 7.90
CA VAL A 38 0.65 3.35 7.47
C VAL A 38 0.32 2.53 8.71
N ARG A 39 -0.87 1.95 8.74
CA ARG A 39 -1.26 0.95 9.73
C ARG A 39 -2.10 -0.13 9.11
N GLU A 40 -1.83 -1.37 9.49
CA GLU A 40 -2.63 -2.53 9.11
C GLU A 40 -3.86 -2.62 10.03
N VAL A 41 -5.02 -2.90 9.45
CA VAL A 41 -6.33 -2.88 10.12
C VAL A 41 -7.19 -4.09 9.72
N GLY A 42 -6.60 -5.05 9.03
CA GLY A 42 -7.25 -6.32 8.75
C GLY A 42 -7.42 -7.12 10.03
N ASP A 43 -8.40 -8.03 10.01
CA ASP A 43 -8.64 -9.02 11.06
C ASP A 43 -7.81 -10.30 10.84
N GLY A 44 -6.91 -10.30 9.85
CA GLY A 44 -5.98 -11.39 9.56
C GLY A 44 -6.54 -12.53 8.70
N ASN A 45 -7.76 -12.44 8.18
CA ASN A 45 -8.42 -13.59 7.56
C ASN A 45 -8.09 -13.81 6.07
N LEU A 46 -8.36 -12.84 5.19
CA LEU A 46 -8.30 -13.07 3.72
C LEU A 46 -7.54 -12.00 2.92
N ASN A 47 -7.45 -10.78 3.44
CA ASN A 47 -6.81 -9.68 2.76
C ASN A 47 -6.02 -8.86 3.78
N LEU A 48 -4.91 -8.30 3.32
CA LEU A 48 -4.26 -7.22 4.05
C LEU A 48 -5.00 -5.93 3.76
N VAL A 49 -5.34 -5.18 4.81
CA VAL A 49 -6.01 -3.88 4.68
C VAL A 49 -5.20 -2.85 5.45
N PHE A 50 -4.82 -1.78 4.77
CA PHE A 50 -4.02 -0.71 5.35
C PHE A 50 -4.78 0.61 5.25
N ILE A 51 -4.67 1.41 6.30
CA ILE A 51 -4.97 2.83 6.23
C ILE A 51 -3.67 3.58 6.02
N VAL A 52 -3.65 4.43 4.99
CA VAL A 52 -2.49 5.22 4.58
C VAL A 52 -2.88 6.69 4.64
N GLU A 53 -2.18 7.47 5.46
CA GLU A 53 -2.47 8.89 5.68
C GLU A 53 -1.23 9.71 5.33
N GLY A 54 -1.43 10.81 4.60
CA GLY A 54 -0.37 11.75 4.25
C GLY A 54 -0.85 13.20 4.36
N ALA A 55 -0.01 14.13 3.91
CA ALA A 55 -0.25 15.56 4.09
C ALA A 55 -1.47 16.10 3.32
N GLN A 56 -1.93 15.42 2.25
CA GLN A 56 -3.05 15.87 1.42
C GLN A 56 -4.35 15.11 1.72
N GLY A 57 -4.25 13.91 2.27
CA GLY A 57 -5.42 13.06 2.50
C GLY A 57 -5.04 11.64 2.88
N ALA A 58 -5.98 10.72 2.73
CA ALA A 58 -5.83 9.34 3.11
C ALA A 58 -6.45 8.39 2.08
N ALA A 59 -5.99 7.14 2.07
CA ALA A 59 -6.57 6.07 1.29
C ALA A 59 -6.59 4.75 2.08
N VAL A 60 -7.51 3.87 1.71
CA VAL A 60 -7.49 2.47 2.13
C VAL A 60 -6.84 1.65 1.02
N VAL A 61 -5.80 0.90 1.37
CA VAL A 61 -5.14 -0.05 0.45
C VAL A 61 -5.54 -1.45 0.88
N LYS A 62 -6.06 -2.25 -0.06
CA LYS A 62 -6.44 -3.65 0.17
C LYS A 62 -5.68 -4.55 -0.78
N GLN A 63 -5.04 -5.59 -0.27
CA GLN A 63 -4.33 -6.59 -1.04
C GLN A 63 -4.87 -7.99 -0.75
N ALA A 64 -5.26 -8.70 -1.79
CA ALA A 64 -5.55 -10.12 -1.70
C ALA A 64 -4.26 -10.92 -1.59
N LEU A 65 -4.21 -11.89 -0.68
CA LEU A 65 -3.12 -12.85 -0.60
C LEU A 65 -3.39 -14.02 -1.56
N PRO A 66 -2.35 -14.60 -2.19
CA PRO A 66 -2.50 -15.84 -2.95
C PRO A 66 -2.99 -16.94 -2.03
N TYR A 67 -4.09 -17.59 -2.39
CA TYR A 67 -4.55 -18.82 -1.77
C TYR A 67 -4.35 -20.00 -2.74
N VAL A 68 -4.19 -21.19 -2.19
CA VAL A 68 -4.17 -22.48 -2.93
C VAL A 68 -5.58 -23.01 -3.13
#